data_AF-A0A9E0ZVK1-F1
#
_entry.id   AF-A0A9E0ZVK1-F1
#
_cell.length_a   1.000
_cell.length_b   1.000
_cell.length_c   1.000
_cell.angle_alpha   90.00
_cell.angle_beta   90.00
_cell.angle_gamma   90.00
#
_symmetry.space_group_name_H-M   'P 1'
#
loop_
_entity.id
_entity.type
_entity.pdbx_description
1 polymer ?
#
loop_
_entity_poly.entity_id
_entity_poly.type
_entity_poly.pdbx_seq_one_letter_code
_entity_poly.pdbx_strand_id
1 'polypeptide(L)'
;MGKNIEKIIKNLTSKYWLAKSRYIHYYDKYAIDEKAILLESQHGHEFNGNIFALAKYLSSDIKYADFSIYLSCNSNFTEEFEEKINYYNLDNIKIVTTSTKEYFKVLASAKYLINDNTFLPYFIKKEGQIYLNTWHGTPLNPSAEK
;
A
#
# COMPACT_ATOMS: atom_id res chain seq x y z
N MET A 1 -25.96 26.43 14.87
CA MET A 1 -25.48 26.04 13.52
C MET A 1 -26.20 24.75 13.12
N GLY A 2 -26.68 24.63 11.88
CA GLY A 2 -27.50 23.48 11.48
C GLY A 2 -26.69 22.18 11.53
N LYS A 3 -27.29 21.09 12.07
CA LYS A 3 -26.69 19.73 12.19
C LYS A 3 -25.98 19.24 10.91
N ASN A 4 -26.38 19.76 9.74
CA ASN A 4 -25.80 19.44 8.44
C ASN A 4 -24.40 20.05 8.22
N ILE A 5 -24.16 21.27 8.71
CA ILE A 5 -22.86 21.95 8.58
C ILE A 5 -21.82 21.27 9.49
N GLU A 6 -22.20 20.90 10.71
CA GLU A 6 -21.33 20.16 11.62
C GLU A 6 -20.91 18.79 11.05
N LYS A 7 -21.85 18.09 10.41
CA LYS A 7 -21.56 16.83 9.71
C LYS A 7 -20.59 17.02 8.55
N ILE A 8 -20.74 18.09 7.76
CA ILE A 8 -19.83 18.42 6.65
C ILE A 8 -18.44 18.75 7.18
N ILE A 9 -18.32 19.59 8.21
CA ILE A 9 -17.03 19.94 8.83
C ILE A 9 -16.35 18.68 9.39
N LYS A 10 -17.10 17.81 10.07
CA LYS A 10 -16.59 16.51 10.58
C LYS A 10 -16.11 15.60 9.45
N ASN A 11 -16.76 15.61 8.30
CA ASN A 11 -16.32 14.85 7.13
C ASN A 11 -15.06 15.46 6.50
N LEU A 12 -14.97 16.79 6.40
CA LEU A 12 -13.78 17.49 5.88
C LEU A 12 -12.53 17.29 6.77
N THR A 13 -12.72 17.08 8.07
CA THR A 13 -11.63 16.77 9.01
C THR A 13 -11.39 15.26 9.20
N SER A 14 -12.25 14.39 8.65
CA SER A 14 -12.08 12.95 8.73
C SER A 14 -10.87 12.49 7.93
N LYS A 15 -9.98 11.72 8.57
CA LYS A 15 -8.81 11.11 7.93
C LYS A 15 -9.18 10.31 6.67
N TYR A 16 -10.33 9.62 6.68
CA TYR A 16 -10.83 8.85 5.53
C TYR A 16 -11.17 9.75 4.33
N TRP A 17 -11.93 10.82 4.54
CA TRP A 17 -12.33 11.72 3.44
C TRP A 17 -11.15 12.52 2.90
N LEU A 18 -10.22 12.91 3.79
CA LEU A 18 -8.95 13.52 3.39
C LEU A 18 -8.09 12.56 2.56
N ALA A 19 -7.98 11.30 2.98
CA ALA A 19 -7.30 10.25 2.23
C ALA A 19 -7.93 10.04 0.84
N LYS A 20 -9.25 9.88 0.79
CA LYS A 20 -10.00 9.70 -0.45
C LYS A 20 -9.83 10.87 -1.43
N SER A 21 -9.97 12.10 -0.93
CA SER A 21 -9.80 13.31 -1.76
C SER A 21 -8.37 13.45 -2.29
N ARG A 22 -7.37 13.22 -1.43
CA ARG A 22 -5.95 13.24 -1.82
C ARG A 22 -5.64 12.16 -2.85
N TYR A 23 -6.15 10.95 -2.64
CA TYR A 23 -5.92 9.84 -3.56
C TYR A 23 -6.48 10.12 -4.95
N ILE A 24 -7.73 10.60 -5.06
CA ILE A 24 -8.34 10.97 -6.35
C ILE A 24 -7.49 12.02 -7.09
N HIS A 25 -7.02 13.05 -6.37
CA HIS A 25 -6.15 14.06 -6.97
C HIS A 25 -4.85 13.45 -7.55
N TYR A 26 -4.24 12.47 -6.86
CA TYR A 26 -3.03 11.81 -7.36
C TYR A 26 -3.31 10.78 -8.44
N TYR A 27 -4.47 10.13 -8.39
CA TYR A 27 -4.97 9.25 -9.44
C TYR A 27 -5.04 10.00 -10.77
N ASP A 28 -5.62 11.20 -10.81
CA ASP A 28 -5.71 11.97 -12.05
C ASP A 28 -4.37 12.56 -12.49
N LYS A 29 -3.53 12.95 -11.54
CA LYS A 29 -2.32 13.73 -11.80
C LYS A 29 -1.12 12.90 -12.25
N TYR A 30 -0.91 11.71 -11.67
CA TYR A 30 0.33 10.96 -11.86
C TYR A 30 0.16 9.88 -12.92
N ALA A 31 1.06 9.86 -13.90
CA ALA A 31 1.18 8.76 -14.84
C ALA A 31 1.67 7.48 -14.12
N ILE A 32 1.46 6.32 -14.76
CA ILE A 32 1.98 5.06 -14.24
C ILE A 32 3.50 5.02 -14.42
N ASP A 33 4.19 4.67 -13.34
CA ASP A 33 5.61 4.33 -13.35
C ASP A 33 5.75 2.82 -13.57
N GLU A 34 6.16 2.46 -14.79
CA GLU A 34 6.34 1.09 -15.26
C GLU A 34 7.36 0.27 -14.45
N LYS A 35 8.20 0.91 -13.64
CA LYS A 35 9.22 0.27 -12.80
C LYS A 35 8.98 0.42 -11.30
N ALA A 36 7.77 0.79 -10.88
CA ALA A 36 7.41 0.89 -9.48
C ALA A 36 6.55 -0.29 -9.00
N ILE A 37 6.93 -0.86 -7.86
CA ILE A 37 6.23 -1.95 -7.17
C ILE A 37 5.84 -1.47 -5.77
N LEU A 38 4.55 -1.53 -5.43
CA LEU A 38 4.05 -1.33 -4.07
C LEU A 38 3.70 -2.68 -3.45
N LEU A 39 4.33 -2.98 -2.32
CA LEU A 39 4.06 -4.12 -1.47
C LEU A 39 3.28 -3.65 -0.23
N GLU A 40 2.13 -4.28 0.08
CA GLU A 40 1.36 -4.02 1.29
C GLU A 40 0.97 -5.32 1.99
N SER A 41 1.41 -5.47 3.24
CA SER A 41 1.11 -6.64 4.08
C SER A 41 0.21 -6.24 5.23
N GLN A 42 -0.99 -6.83 5.32
CA GLN A 42 -1.98 -6.56 6.36
C GLN A 42 -2.21 -5.06 6.64
N HIS A 43 -2.42 -4.26 5.59
CA HIS A 43 -2.55 -2.79 5.68
C HIS A 43 -1.34 -2.07 6.34
N GLY A 44 -0.15 -2.66 6.25
CA GLY A 44 1.08 -2.14 6.82
C GLY A 44 1.26 -2.43 8.32
N HIS A 45 0.50 -3.36 8.90
CA HIS A 45 0.64 -3.73 10.31
C HIS A 45 1.69 -4.82 10.55
N GLU A 46 1.94 -5.67 9.56
CA GLU A 46 2.92 -6.76 9.67
C GLU A 46 3.76 -6.83 8.40
N PHE A 47 5.03 -7.24 8.49
CA PHE A 47 5.88 -7.50 7.33
C PHE A 47 6.30 -8.97 7.30
N ASN A 48 5.41 -9.87 6.88
CA ASN A 48 5.63 -11.31 6.92
C ASN A 48 4.96 -12.03 5.74
N GLY A 49 4.91 -13.36 5.80
CA GLY A 49 4.20 -14.21 4.83
C GLY A 49 4.65 -14.01 3.38
N ASN A 50 3.66 -14.01 2.49
CA ASN A 50 3.85 -13.93 1.04
C ASN A 50 4.55 -12.62 0.62
N ILE A 51 4.16 -11.49 1.23
CA ILE A 51 4.73 -10.19 0.92
C ILE A 51 6.20 -10.11 1.33
N PHE A 52 6.56 -10.67 2.49
CA PHE A 52 7.95 -10.76 2.90
C PHE A 52 8.79 -11.66 1.99
N ALA A 53 8.23 -12.80 1.55
CA ALA A 53 8.91 -13.67 0.58
C ALA A 53 9.15 -12.96 -0.76
N LEU A 54 8.15 -12.24 -1.27
CA LEU A 54 8.25 -11.43 -2.48
C LEU A 54 9.27 -10.30 -2.32
N ALA A 55 9.26 -9.59 -1.20
CA ALA A 55 10.23 -8.54 -0.90
C ALA A 55 11.66 -9.05 -1.00
N LYS A 56 11.97 -10.19 -0.35
CA LYS A 56 13.30 -10.82 -0.47
C LYS A 56 13.68 -11.19 -1.91
N TYR A 57 12.74 -11.73 -2.68
CA TYR A 57 13.00 -12.12 -4.06
C TYR A 57 13.27 -10.89 -4.95
N LEU A 58 12.40 -9.87 -4.86
CA LEU A 58 12.55 -8.62 -5.60
C LEU A 58 13.82 -7.85 -5.21
N SER A 59 14.25 -7.93 -3.96
CA SER A 59 15.48 -7.30 -3.48
C SER A 59 16.77 -8.00 -3.92
N SER A 60 16.73 -9.31 -4.21
CA SER A 60 17.93 -10.10 -4.50
C SER A 60 18.15 -10.42 -5.98
N ASP A 61 17.10 -10.44 -6.80
CA ASP A 61 17.21 -10.79 -8.21
C ASP A 61 17.56 -9.55 -9.06
N ILE A 62 18.68 -9.64 -9.79
CA ILE A 62 19.22 -8.56 -10.65
C ILE A 62 18.20 -8.05 -11.68
N LYS A 63 17.23 -8.89 -12.06
CA LYS A 63 16.15 -8.53 -12.98
C LYS A 63 15.33 -7.34 -12.49
N TYR A 64 15.27 -7.11 -11.17
CA TYR A 64 14.49 -6.03 -10.56
C TYR A 64 15.36 -4.91 -9.98
N ALA A 65 16.67 -4.88 -10.28
CA ALA A 65 17.59 -3.90 -9.72
C ALA A 65 17.26 -2.44 -10.11
N ASP A 66 16.58 -2.25 -11.24
CA ASP A 66 16.13 -0.94 -11.72
C ASP A 66 14.69 -0.59 -11.31
N PHE A 67 14.02 -1.45 -10.52
CA PHE A 67 12.70 -1.19 -9.99
C PHE A 67 12.77 -0.41 -8.67
N SER A 68 11.84 0.53 -8.49
CA SER A 68 11.58 1.14 -7.20
C SER A 68 10.60 0.28 -6.41
N ILE A 69 11.12 -0.39 -5.38
CA ILE A 69 10.34 -1.26 -4.50
C ILE A 69 9.91 -0.46 -3.28
N TYR A 70 8.61 -0.30 -3.10
CA TYR A 70 7.99 0.38 -1.97
C TYR A 70 7.31 -0.63 -1.05
N LEU A 71 7.53 -0.50 0.25
CA LEU A 71 6.83 -1.29 1.27
C LEU A 71 5.96 -0.36 2.10
N SER A 72 4.64 -0.54 2.07
CA SER A 72 3.75 0.24 2.89
C SER A 72 3.83 -0.18 4.36
N CYS A 73 3.97 0.78 5.27
CA CYS A 73 4.04 0.53 6.71
C CYS A 73 3.09 1.48 7.44
N ASN A 74 2.36 0.99 8.44
CA ASN A 74 1.67 1.87 9.36
C ASN A 74 2.71 2.57 10.25
N SER A 75 2.50 3.86 10.56
CA SER A 75 3.47 4.69 11.30
C SER A 75 3.90 4.09 12.64
N ASN A 76 3.06 3.26 13.24
CA ASN A 76 3.32 2.64 14.54
C ASN A 76 4.33 1.48 14.48
N PHE A 77 4.64 0.97 13.28
CA PHE A 77 5.49 -0.22 13.08
C PHE A 77 6.74 0.07 12.25
N THR A 78 7.02 1.34 11.95
CA THR A 78 8.15 1.74 11.09
C THR A 78 9.49 1.20 11.62
N GLU A 79 9.73 1.32 12.93
CA GLU A 79 10.97 0.83 13.57
C GLU A 79 11.13 -0.69 13.40
N GLU A 80 10.09 -1.47 13.67
CA GLU A 80 10.10 -2.93 13.47
C GLU A 80 10.37 -3.31 12.00
N PHE A 81 9.77 -2.58 11.06
CA PHE A 81 10.00 -2.81 9.63
C PHE A 81 11.44 -2.47 9.24
N GLU A 82 11.98 -1.35 9.73
CA GLU A 82 13.37 -0.94 9.48
C GLU A 82 14.37 -1.96 10.06
N GLU A 83 14.17 -2.40 11.30
CA GLU A 83 14.98 -3.47 11.90
C GLU A 83 14.97 -4.73 11.06
N LYS A 84 13.80 -5.14 10.55
CA LYS A 84 13.66 -6.33 9.72
C LYS A 84 14.32 -6.14 8.35
N ILE A 85 14.15 -4.99 7.70
CA ILE A 85 14.83 -4.67 6.44
C ILE A 85 16.35 -4.77 6.61
N ASN A 86 16.89 -4.15 7.66
CA ASN A 86 18.32 -4.18 7.97
C ASN A 86 18.81 -5.61 8.25
N TYR A 87 18.08 -6.37 9.07
CA TYR A 87 18.45 -7.74 9.41
C TYR A 87 18.55 -8.66 8.18
N TYR A 88 17.66 -8.46 7.19
CA TYR A 88 17.65 -9.26 5.95
C TYR A 88 18.40 -8.61 4.77
N ASN A 89 19.07 -7.47 4.98
CA ASN A 89 19.77 -6.68 3.94
C ASN A 89 18.87 -6.35 2.73
N LEU A 90 17.67 -5.83 2.99
CA LEU A 90 16.69 -5.45 1.97
C LEU A 90 16.79 -3.95 1.60
N ASP A 91 18.01 -3.43 1.50
CA ASP A 91 18.32 -1.99 1.50
C ASP A 91 17.74 -1.22 0.30
N ASN A 92 17.33 -1.92 -0.76
CA ASN A 92 16.68 -1.32 -1.94
C ASN A 92 15.16 -1.11 -1.76
N ILE A 93 14.59 -1.52 -0.63
CA ILE A 93 13.18 -1.29 -0.29
C ILE A 93 13.01 0.07 0.39
N LYS A 94 12.05 0.85 -0.10
CA LYS A 94 11.67 2.14 0.49
C LYS A 94 10.38 2.00 1.28
N ILE A 95 10.44 2.24 2.60
CA ILE A 95 9.23 2.29 3.42
C ILE A 95 8.40 3.52 3.04
N VAL A 96 7.10 3.32 2.85
CA VAL A 96 6.12 4.40 2.65
C VAL A 96 5.02 4.31 3.70
N THR A 97 4.93 5.32 4.55
CA THR A 97 3.95 5.29 5.64
C THR A 97 2.52 5.41 5.11
N THR A 98 1.64 4.51 5.51
CA THR A 98 0.23 4.51 5.07
C THR A 98 -0.48 5.81 5.44
N SER A 99 -1.51 6.17 4.68
CA SER A 99 -2.28 7.42 4.85
C SER A 99 -1.48 8.73 4.69
N THR A 100 -0.23 8.68 4.23
CA THR A 100 0.56 9.87 3.91
C THR A 100 0.41 10.28 2.44
N LYS A 101 0.84 11.51 2.13
CA LYS A 101 0.90 12.01 0.75
C LYS A 101 1.74 11.10 -0.15
N GLU A 102 2.85 10.59 0.36
CA GLU A 102 3.77 9.76 -0.42
C GLU A 102 3.15 8.40 -0.75
N TYR A 103 2.53 7.75 0.24
CA TYR A 103 1.79 6.51 0.03
C TYR A 103 0.71 6.67 -1.05
N PHE A 104 -0.10 7.73 -1.01
CA PHE A 104 -1.14 7.92 -2.02
C PHE A 104 -0.59 8.17 -3.43
N LYS A 105 0.55 8.86 -3.56
CA LYS A 105 1.19 8.99 -4.87
C LYS A 105 1.65 7.63 -5.39
N VAL A 106 2.38 6.87 -4.57
CA VAL A 106 2.89 5.54 -4.95
C VAL A 106 1.74 4.60 -5.30
N LEU A 107 0.67 4.55 -4.50
CA LEU A 107 -0.51 3.75 -4.78
C LEU A 107 -1.19 4.15 -6.11
N ALA A 108 -1.19 5.44 -6.45
CA ALA A 108 -1.79 5.97 -7.67
C ALA A 108 -0.92 5.82 -8.93
N SER A 109 0.40 5.65 -8.77
CA SER A 109 1.36 5.63 -9.88
C SER A 109 2.10 4.31 -10.08
N ALA A 110 2.24 3.45 -9.07
CA ALA A 110 2.99 2.21 -9.21
C ALA A 110 2.34 1.28 -10.23
N LYS A 111 3.14 0.71 -11.14
CA LYS A 111 2.67 -0.28 -12.11
C LYS A 111 2.18 -1.55 -11.44
N TYR A 112 2.92 -2.05 -10.45
CA TYR A 112 2.62 -3.30 -9.78
C TYR A 112 2.18 -3.01 -8.35
N LEU A 113 0.97 -3.44 -8.02
CA LEU A 113 0.40 -3.34 -6.68
C LEU A 113 0.22 -4.76 -6.16
N ILE A 114 0.91 -5.12 -5.08
CA ILE A 114 0.87 -6.46 -4.51
C ILE A 114 0.50 -6.38 -3.04
N ASN A 115 -0.56 -7.09 -2.66
CA ASN A 115 -0.96 -7.21 -1.27
C ASN A 115 -1.41 -8.62 -0.92
N ASP A 116 -1.67 -8.85 0.36
CA ASP A 116 -2.18 -10.10 0.91
C ASP A 116 -3.55 -9.94 1.58
N ASN A 117 -4.00 -8.69 1.74
CA ASN A 117 -5.35 -8.30 2.11
C ASN A 117 -5.90 -7.33 1.05
N THR A 118 -7.16 -6.94 1.10
CA THR A 118 -7.69 -5.86 0.25
C THR A 118 -7.00 -4.52 0.54
N PHE A 119 -6.92 -3.60 -0.44
CA PHE A 119 -6.60 -2.20 -0.14
C PHE A 119 -7.80 -1.51 0.52
N LEU A 120 -7.56 -0.40 1.21
CA LEU A 120 -8.64 0.36 1.84
C LEU A 120 -9.66 0.90 0.81
N PRO A 121 -10.94 1.11 1.19
CA PRO A 121 -12.04 1.36 0.24
C PRO A 121 -11.96 2.65 -0.61
N TYR A 122 -10.94 3.48 -0.40
CA TYR A 122 -10.69 4.65 -1.25
C TYR A 122 -9.85 4.32 -2.48
N PHE A 123 -9.23 3.14 -2.54
CA PHE A 123 -8.41 2.70 -3.67
C PHE A 123 -9.27 2.50 -4.92
N ILE A 124 -8.78 3.00 -6.06
CA ILE A 124 -9.38 2.85 -7.37
C ILE A 124 -8.27 2.40 -8.29
N LYS A 125 -8.33 1.15 -8.77
CA LYS A 125 -7.33 0.64 -9.68
C LYS A 125 -7.34 1.45 -10.99
N LYS A 126 -6.19 1.99 -11.38
CA LYS A 126 -6.00 2.67 -12.66
C LYS A 126 -5.82 1.66 -13.79
N GLU A 127 -6.32 1.99 -14.98
CA GLU A 127 -6.03 1.26 -16.21
C GLU A 127 -4.51 1.23 -16.45
N GLY A 128 -3.96 0.05 -16.78
CA GLY A 128 -2.52 -0.16 -16.93
C GLY A 128 -1.80 -0.62 -15.66
N GLN A 129 -2.35 -0.41 -14.46
CA GLN A 129 -1.78 -1.04 -13.24
C GLN A 129 -2.03 -2.55 -13.25
N ILE A 130 -1.17 -3.32 -12.61
CA ILE A 130 -1.31 -4.76 -12.37
C ILE A 130 -1.51 -4.93 -10.88
N TYR A 131 -2.65 -5.51 -10.49
CA TYR A 131 -3.01 -5.73 -9.09
C TYR A 131 -3.00 -7.23 -8.79
N LEU A 132 -2.13 -7.65 -7.87
CA LEU A 132 -2.00 -9.02 -7.39
C LEU A 132 -2.36 -9.06 -5.90
N ASN A 133 -3.38 -9.84 -5.56
CA ASN A 133 -3.66 -10.18 -4.18
C ASN A 133 -3.26 -11.64 -3.94
N THR A 134 -2.40 -11.87 -2.94
CA THR A 134 -1.86 -13.18 -2.61
C THR A 134 -2.71 -13.95 -1.58
N TRP A 135 -3.63 -13.26 -0.91
CA TRP A 135 -4.37 -13.72 0.26
C TRP A 135 -3.46 -14.24 1.39
N HIS A 136 -4.07 -14.64 2.51
CA HIS A 136 -3.35 -15.11 3.70
C HIS A 136 -3.49 -16.62 3.95
N GLY A 137 -3.85 -17.39 2.92
CA GLY A 137 -3.94 -18.85 2.96
C GLY A 137 -5.35 -19.40 2.83
N THR A 138 -5.45 -20.74 2.83
CA THR A 138 -6.72 -21.47 2.67
C THR A 138 -7.64 -21.19 3.85
N PRO A 139 -8.88 -20.69 3.63
CA PRO A 139 -9.85 -20.50 4.70
C PRO A 139 -10.18 -21.85 5.36
N LEU A 140 -9.97 -21.97 6.66
CA LEU A 140 -10.45 -23.12 7.45
C LEU A 140 -11.94 -22.97 7.81
N ASN A 141 -12.52 -21.77 7.67
CA ASN A 141 -13.92 -21.46 7.92
C ASN A 141 -14.58 -20.83 6.67
N PRO A 142 -15.86 -21.13 6.36
CA PRO A 142 -16.50 -20.83 5.07
C PRO A 142 -16.90 -19.36 4.85
N SER A 143 -16.20 -18.38 5.42
CA SER A 143 -16.52 -16.95 5.21
C SER A 143 -16.09 -16.40 3.85
N ALA A 144 -15.45 -17.20 2.99
CA ALA A 144 -14.93 -16.78 1.69
C ALA A 144 -15.94 -16.87 0.52
N GLU A 145 -17.15 -17.39 0.76
CA GLU A 145 -18.22 -17.48 -0.23
C GLU A 145 -19.40 -16.55 0.15
N LYS A 146 -19.23 -15.23 -0.03
CA LYS A 146 -20.37 -14.29 -0.10
C LYS A 146 -20.09 -13.17 -1.08
#